data_AF-Q386Y3-F1
#
_entry.id   AF-Q386Y3-F1
#
_cell.length_a   1.000
_cell.length_b   1.000
_cell.length_c   1.000
_cell.angle_alpha   90.00
_cell.angle_beta   90.00
_cell.angle_gamma   90.00
#
_symmetry.space_group_name_H-M   'P 1'
#
loop_
_entity.id
_entity.type
_entity.pdbx_description
1 polymer ?
#
loop_
_entity_poly.entity_id
_entity_poly.type
_entity_poly.pdbx_seq_one_letter_code
_entity_poly.pdbx_strand_id
1 'polypeptide(L)'
;MIRLACLRGPAMRSAWSRGASTFSGVQSLPKFEIHDVRDDPALGTMTRVAVDGKLLLISQYPQLGPRKVDPNDLSPQFDADRRISVRLRHVDLAYLVGVCKERVPRHRMETKAYTLDFEKSAQGYHLHGKVHRVASQRMEDWSVKFDNHFAVTLEHFLESALDESFGFRQHYATRAAEGGEKIAATSSAEGGARRKRSVSDTSRYH
;
A
#
# COMPACT_ATOMS: atom_id res chain seq x y z
N MET A 1 19.35 -1.21 -66.75
CA MET A 1 19.83 0.12 -66.28
C MET A 1 18.78 0.68 -65.33
N ILE A 2 19.09 0.78 -64.03
CA ILE A 2 19.30 2.02 -63.24
C ILE A 2 17.97 2.69 -62.84
N ARG A 3 17.62 3.05 -61.60
CA ARG A 3 18.14 2.94 -60.21
C ARG A 3 17.05 3.53 -59.27
N LEU A 4 16.99 3.06 -58.01
CA LEU A 4 16.78 3.75 -56.69
C LEU A 4 15.83 4.97 -56.55
N ALA A 5 15.22 5.32 -55.41
CA ALA A 5 15.00 4.78 -54.05
C ALA A 5 14.32 5.91 -53.20
N CYS A 6 13.92 5.57 -51.97
CA CYS A 6 13.69 6.43 -50.78
C CYS A 6 12.28 7.06 -50.63
N LEU A 7 11.43 6.65 -49.66
CA LEU A 7 11.49 6.71 -48.17
C LEU A 7 11.22 8.12 -47.58
N ARG A 8 10.15 8.22 -46.77
CA ARG A 8 9.88 9.05 -45.56
C ARG A 8 8.38 9.42 -45.53
N GLY A 9 7.57 9.24 -44.47
CA GLY A 9 7.76 8.83 -43.08
C GLY A 9 6.63 9.51 -42.26
N PRO A 10 5.93 8.82 -41.32
CA PRO A 10 4.85 9.42 -40.52
C PRO A 10 5.40 9.96 -39.19
N ALA A 11 5.00 11.17 -38.80
CA ALA A 11 5.45 11.81 -37.55
C ALA A 11 4.32 11.86 -36.49
N MET A 12 4.53 11.03 -35.45
CA MET A 12 4.27 11.26 -34.03
C MET A 12 3.42 12.48 -33.62
N ARG A 13 2.37 12.23 -32.82
CA ARG A 13 2.02 13.02 -31.62
C ARG A 13 0.95 12.33 -30.77
N SER A 14 1.11 12.44 -29.45
CA SER A 14 0.15 12.16 -28.37
C SER A 14 -0.02 10.71 -27.88
N ALA A 15 0.96 10.21 -27.13
CA ALA A 15 0.74 9.14 -26.14
C ALA A 15 1.71 9.26 -24.96
N TRP A 16 1.87 10.47 -24.42
CA TRP A 16 2.68 10.73 -23.22
C TRP A 16 1.75 11.15 -22.08
N SER A 17 1.15 10.18 -21.38
CA SER A 17 0.52 10.42 -20.06
C SER A 17 0.19 9.16 -19.25
N ARG A 18 0.55 7.94 -19.68
CA ARG A 18 0.08 6.69 -19.04
C ARG A 18 1.18 5.78 -18.51
N GLY A 19 2.13 6.33 -17.75
CA GLY A 19 3.28 5.58 -17.21
C GLY A 19 3.70 5.92 -15.78
N ALA A 20 2.88 6.61 -14.99
CA ALA A 20 3.30 7.11 -13.67
C ALA A 20 2.88 6.23 -12.46
N SER A 21 2.24 5.08 -12.64
CA SER A 21 1.81 4.21 -11.52
C SER A 21 2.41 2.82 -11.49
N THR A 22 3.33 2.50 -12.41
CA THR A 22 4.08 1.24 -12.42
C THR A 22 5.54 1.62 -12.60
N PHE A 23 6.41 1.29 -11.63
CA PHE A 23 7.84 1.63 -11.55
C PHE A 23 8.23 3.00 -10.93
N SER A 24 7.92 3.20 -9.65
CA SER A 24 8.85 3.88 -8.73
C SER A 24 9.28 2.84 -7.68
N GLY A 25 10.49 2.30 -7.73
CA GLY A 25 11.59 2.93 -7.01
C GLY A 25 11.34 2.80 -5.50
N VAL A 26 11.68 1.64 -4.92
CA VAL A 26 11.39 1.22 -3.53
C VAL A 26 9.89 1.28 -3.22
N GLN A 27 9.20 0.13 -3.20
CA GLN A 27 7.77 0.04 -2.85
C GLN A 27 7.52 0.72 -1.49
N SER A 28 7.12 1.99 -1.53
CA SER A 28 6.75 2.72 -0.33
C SER A 28 5.33 2.32 0.01
N LEU A 29 5.19 1.61 1.13
CA LEU A 29 3.88 1.26 1.67
C LEU A 29 3.10 2.54 2.01
N PRO A 30 1.77 2.58 1.81
CA PRO A 30 0.94 3.64 2.36
C PRO A 30 1.16 3.74 3.87
N LYS A 31 1.50 4.93 4.35
CA LYS A 31 1.84 5.17 5.76
C LYS A 31 1.65 6.63 6.16
N PHE A 32 1.52 6.86 7.46
CA PHE A 32 1.77 8.16 8.09
C PHE A 32 2.75 8.00 9.25
N GLU A 33 3.40 9.11 9.60
CA GLU A 33 4.39 9.16 10.67
C GLU A 33 4.12 10.35 11.58
N ILE A 34 4.21 10.14 12.89
CA ILE A 34 4.13 11.17 13.92
C ILE A 34 5.52 11.31 14.52
N HIS A 35 6.17 12.43 14.26
CA HIS A 35 7.51 12.74 14.74
C HIS A 35 7.39 13.62 15.99
N ASP A 36 7.45 13.00 17.17
CA ASP A 36 7.45 13.69 18.47
C ASP A 36 8.88 13.76 19.03
N VAL A 37 9.68 14.68 18.49
CA VAL A 37 11.05 14.92 18.95
C VAL A 37 11.00 15.81 20.19
N ARG A 38 11.69 15.41 21.25
CA ARG A 38 11.73 16.08 22.56
C ARG A 38 13.15 16.51 22.92
N ASP A 39 13.26 17.46 23.84
CA ASP A 39 14.56 17.89 24.36
C ASP A 39 15.15 16.85 25.31
N ASP A 40 14.29 16.19 26.10
CA ASP A 40 14.63 14.92 26.75
C ASP A 40 14.45 13.77 25.75
N PRO A 41 15.54 13.15 25.25
CA PRO A 41 15.45 12.08 24.26
C PRO A 41 14.80 10.81 24.80
N ALA A 42 14.69 10.64 26.12
CA ALA A 42 14.01 9.47 26.69
C ALA A 42 12.50 9.47 26.43
N LEU A 43 11.92 10.66 26.18
CA LEU A 43 10.48 10.85 25.92
C LEU A 43 10.15 10.95 24.42
N GLY A 44 11.16 11.24 23.59
CA GLY A 44 10.96 11.44 22.16
C GLY A 44 10.71 10.13 21.41
N THR A 45 9.75 10.15 20.48
CA THR A 45 9.42 8.97 19.66
C THR A 45 9.02 9.37 18.24
N MET A 46 9.24 8.46 17.30
CA MET A 46 8.58 8.47 16.00
C MET A 46 7.64 7.29 15.92
N THR A 47 6.35 7.54 15.74
CA THR A 47 5.34 6.49 15.54
C THR A 47 4.99 6.43 14.06
N ARG A 48 5.09 5.25 13.45
CA ARG A 48 4.72 4.99 12.07
C ARG A 48 3.55 4.00 12.04
N VAL A 49 2.53 4.33 11.27
CA VAL A 49 1.43 3.43 10.94
C VAL A 49 1.44 3.24 9.44
N ALA A 50 1.63 2.01 8.98
CA ALA A 50 1.70 1.64 7.57
C ALA A 50 0.77 0.44 7.30
N VAL A 51 0.42 0.21 6.03
CA VAL A 51 -0.33 -0.97 5.61
C VAL A 51 0.36 -1.66 4.44
N ASP A 52 0.51 -2.97 4.54
CA ASP A 52 0.99 -3.84 3.47
C ASP A 52 -0.15 -4.78 3.05
N GLY A 53 -0.90 -4.36 2.02
CA GLY A 53 -2.10 -5.03 1.55
C GLY A 53 -3.16 -5.16 2.64
N LYS A 54 -3.14 -6.30 3.35
CA LYS A 54 -4.09 -6.67 4.39
C LYS A 54 -3.51 -6.57 5.81
N LEU A 55 -2.24 -6.22 5.95
CA LEU A 55 -1.50 -6.26 7.21
C LEU A 55 -1.19 -4.84 7.67
N LEU A 56 -1.76 -4.45 8.81
CA LEU A 56 -1.41 -3.18 9.44
C LEU A 56 -0.08 -3.34 10.19
N LEU A 57 0.84 -2.42 9.95
CA LEU A 57 2.16 -2.35 10.56
C LEU A 57 2.20 -1.10 11.44
N ILE A 58 2.28 -1.28 12.75
CA ILE A 58 2.46 -0.17 13.69
C ILE A 58 3.86 -0.32 14.28
N SER A 59 4.69 0.70 14.12
CA SER A 59 6.03 0.74 14.68
C SER A 59 6.30 2.04 15.42
N GLN A 60 7.12 1.96 16.45
CA GLN A 60 7.56 3.13 17.21
C GLN A 60 9.07 3.07 17.45
N TYR A 61 9.74 4.17 17.18
CA TYR A 61 11.19 4.32 17.25
C TYR A 61 11.51 5.34 18.34
N PRO A 62 12.23 4.95 19.41
CA PRO A 62 12.72 5.91 20.40
C PRO A 62 13.66 6.93 19.78
N GLN A 63 13.72 8.14 20.32
CA GLN A 63 14.68 9.14 19.90
C GLN A 63 16.12 8.70 20.21
N LEU A 64 17.02 8.91 19.24
CA LEU A 64 18.44 8.61 19.35
C LEU A 64 19.21 9.90 19.65
N GLY A 65 19.49 10.14 20.93
CA GLY A 65 20.25 11.31 21.38
C GLY A 65 19.48 12.64 21.22
N PRO A 66 20.18 13.78 21.38
CA PRO A 66 19.56 15.11 21.33
C PRO A 66 18.84 15.41 20.01
N ARG A 67 17.96 16.41 20.02
CA ARG A 67 17.36 16.96 18.81
C ARG A 67 18.46 17.46 17.87
N LYS A 68 18.42 17.03 16.62
CA LYS A 68 19.29 17.55 15.57
C LYS A 68 18.96 19.00 15.27
N VAL A 69 19.99 19.84 15.30
CA VAL A 69 19.90 21.27 14.99
C VAL A 69 20.59 21.62 13.69
N ASP A 70 21.60 20.83 13.29
CA ASP A 70 22.32 21.01 12.03
C ASP A 70 21.57 20.27 10.89
N PRO A 71 21.08 20.98 9.87
CA PRO A 71 20.47 20.36 8.70
C PRO A 71 21.41 19.45 7.90
N ASN A 72 22.74 19.61 8.05
CA ASN A 72 23.73 18.79 7.35
C ASN A 72 24.12 17.51 8.11
N ASP A 73 23.72 17.38 9.37
CA ASP A 73 23.92 16.13 10.10
C ASP A 73 23.04 15.05 9.46
N LEU A 74 23.64 13.94 9.01
CA LEU A 74 22.95 12.81 8.38
C LEU A 74 22.72 11.65 9.36
N SER A 75 23.09 11.81 10.63
CA SER A 75 22.83 10.81 11.67
C SER A 75 21.33 10.56 11.85
N PRO A 76 20.90 9.33 12.19
CA PRO A 76 19.48 9.06 12.41
C PRO A 76 18.98 9.72 13.70
N GLN A 77 17.86 10.45 13.62
CA GLN A 77 17.22 11.06 14.80
C GLN A 77 16.54 10.03 15.71
N PHE A 78 16.22 8.84 15.19
CA PHE A 78 15.49 7.79 15.89
C PHE A 78 16.22 6.45 15.79
N ASP A 79 16.14 5.68 16.86
CA ASP A 79 16.83 4.42 17.03
C ASP A 79 16.05 3.26 16.38
N ALA A 80 16.60 2.71 15.30
CA ALA A 80 16.01 1.58 14.59
C ALA A 80 16.13 0.26 15.34
N ASP A 81 17.17 0.09 16.16
CA ASP A 81 17.47 -1.18 16.84
C ASP A 81 16.57 -1.37 18.06
N ARG A 82 16.21 -0.27 18.75
CA ARG A 82 15.26 -0.30 19.86
C ARG A 82 13.79 -0.09 19.45
N ARG A 83 13.46 -0.27 18.17
CA ARG A 83 12.08 -0.09 17.68
C ARG A 83 11.12 -1.14 18.25
N ILE A 84 9.87 -0.72 18.43
CA ILE A 84 8.71 -1.60 18.59
C ILE A 84 8.11 -1.79 17.20
N SER A 85 7.70 -3.00 16.86
CA SER A 85 7.08 -3.31 15.57
C SER A 85 6.02 -4.38 15.76
N VAL A 86 4.76 -4.01 15.60
CA VAL A 86 3.63 -4.94 15.69
C VAL A 86 2.96 -5.06 14.33
N ARG A 87 2.67 -6.31 13.95
CA ARG A 87 1.96 -6.66 12.72
C ARG A 87 0.59 -7.19 13.11
N LEU A 88 -0.45 -6.49 12.67
CA LEU A 88 -1.84 -6.86 12.93
C LEU A 88 -2.41 -7.62 11.74
N ARG A 89 -3.41 -8.46 12.01
CA ARG A 89 -4.08 -9.28 10.98
C ARG A 89 -5.11 -8.43 10.23
N HIS A 90 -5.56 -8.93 9.08
CA HIS A 90 -6.64 -8.31 8.31
C HIS A 90 -7.92 -8.11 9.12
N VAL A 91 -8.26 -9.11 9.95
CA VAL A 91 -9.43 -9.05 10.83
C VAL A 91 -9.28 -7.96 11.90
N ASP A 92 -8.06 -7.73 12.39
CA ASP A 92 -7.81 -6.70 13.39
C ASP A 92 -8.05 -5.31 12.80
N LEU A 93 -7.63 -5.06 11.55
CA LEU A 93 -7.94 -3.81 10.84
C LEU A 93 -9.45 -3.52 10.81
N ALA A 94 -10.28 -4.53 10.52
CA ALA A 94 -11.74 -4.37 10.54
C ALA A 94 -12.28 -4.06 11.94
N TYR A 95 -11.74 -4.69 12.99
CA TYR A 95 -12.11 -4.39 14.37
C TYR A 95 -11.69 -2.98 14.81
N LEU A 96 -10.50 -2.51 14.39
CA LEU A 96 -10.07 -1.13 14.67
C LEU A 96 -11.01 -0.11 14.04
N VAL A 97 -11.41 -0.33 12.78
CA VAL A 97 -12.46 0.49 12.13
C VAL A 97 -13.80 0.36 12.87
N GLY A 98 -14.11 -0.82 13.42
CA GLY A 98 -15.24 -1.04 14.30
C GLY A 98 -15.21 -0.16 15.56
N VAL A 99 -14.05 0.03 16.18
CA VAL A 99 -13.85 0.94 17.33
C VAL A 99 -14.02 2.39 16.89
N CYS A 100 -13.43 2.79 15.75
CA CYS A 100 -13.59 4.14 15.21
C CYS A 100 -15.05 4.51 14.96
N LYS A 101 -15.83 3.56 14.44
CA LYS A 101 -17.26 3.69 14.14
C LYS A 101 -18.17 3.39 15.34
N GLU A 102 -17.61 3.27 16.55
CA GLU A 102 -18.35 2.98 17.79
C GLU A 102 -19.23 1.71 17.73
N ARG A 103 -18.90 0.77 16.85
CA ARG A 103 -19.58 -0.53 16.73
C ARG A 103 -19.11 -1.52 17.79
N VAL A 104 -17.89 -1.33 18.27
CA VAL A 104 -17.31 -2.03 19.41
C VAL A 104 -16.63 -1.01 20.32
N PRO A 105 -16.75 -1.09 21.65
CA PRO A 105 -16.18 -0.09 22.56
C PRO A 105 -14.64 -0.16 22.60
N ARG A 106 -14.08 -1.37 22.52
CA ARG A 106 -12.65 -1.64 22.48
C ARG A 106 -12.36 -2.96 21.76
N HIS A 107 -11.17 -3.10 21.19
CA HIS A 107 -10.68 -4.32 20.56
C HIS A 107 -9.40 -4.83 21.22
N ARG A 108 -9.39 -6.08 21.66
CA ARG A 108 -8.23 -6.74 22.28
C ARG A 108 -7.57 -7.72 21.31
N MET A 109 -6.26 -7.62 21.19
CA MET A 109 -5.44 -8.43 20.29
C MET A 109 -4.33 -9.12 21.07
N GLU A 110 -4.28 -10.44 21.01
CA GLU A 110 -3.29 -11.25 21.72
C GLU A 110 -2.52 -12.15 20.76
N THR A 111 -1.21 -12.11 20.86
CA THR A 111 -0.28 -13.01 20.17
C THR A 111 0.87 -13.38 21.10
N LYS A 112 1.78 -14.26 20.65
CA LYS A 112 3.03 -14.52 21.37
C LYS A 112 3.93 -13.27 21.51
N ALA A 113 3.73 -12.27 20.65
CA ALA A 113 4.57 -11.09 20.57
C ALA A 113 4.05 -9.90 21.37
N TYR A 114 2.73 -9.79 21.51
CA TYR A 114 2.08 -8.65 22.15
C TYR A 114 0.71 -9.00 22.71
N THR A 115 0.29 -8.23 23.70
CA THR A 115 -1.09 -8.14 24.20
C THR A 115 -1.46 -6.68 24.15
N LEU A 116 -2.38 -6.31 23.24
CA LEU A 116 -2.75 -4.91 22.99
C LEU A 116 -4.26 -4.74 23.08
N ASP A 117 -4.67 -3.61 23.64
CA ASP A 117 -6.03 -3.11 23.62
C ASP A 117 -6.06 -1.80 22.82
N PHE A 118 -7.06 -1.66 21.95
CA PHE A 118 -7.36 -0.45 21.21
C PHE A 118 -8.74 0.06 21.59
N GLU A 119 -8.82 1.29 22.07
CA GLU A 119 -10.06 1.89 22.52
C GLU A 119 -10.17 3.36 22.11
N LYS A 120 -11.41 3.84 21.98
CA LYS A 120 -11.72 5.24 21.72
C LYS A 120 -11.67 6.01 23.04
N SER A 121 -10.84 7.04 23.11
CA SER A 121 -10.74 7.96 24.24
C SER A 121 -11.58 9.21 23.98
N ALA A 122 -11.77 10.07 24.99
CA ALA A 122 -12.48 11.34 24.81
C ALA A 122 -11.77 12.29 23.81
N GLN A 123 -10.47 12.12 23.60
CA GLN A 123 -9.64 13.00 22.76
C GLN A 123 -9.22 12.33 21.43
N GLY A 124 -9.49 11.04 21.25
CA GLY A 124 -9.04 10.29 20.09
C GLY A 124 -8.99 8.79 20.34
N TYR A 125 -7.80 8.19 20.20
CA TYR A 125 -7.61 6.74 20.34
C TYR A 125 -6.41 6.39 21.20
N HIS A 126 -6.52 5.28 21.94
CA HIS A 126 -5.46 4.76 22.78
C HIS A 126 -5.14 3.32 22.38
N LEU A 127 -3.90 3.07 21.98
CA LEU A 127 -3.36 1.74 21.75
C LEU A 127 -2.34 1.43 22.84
N HIS A 128 -2.61 0.44 23.67
CA HIS A 128 -1.75 0.14 24.82
C HIS A 128 -1.73 -1.34 25.17
N GLY A 129 -0.76 -1.74 25.99
CA GLY A 129 -0.63 -3.08 26.52
C GLY A 129 0.82 -3.46 26.71
N LYS A 130 1.15 -4.72 26.40
CA LYS A 130 2.51 -5.25 26.53
C LYS A 130 3.06 -5.67 25.17
N VAL A 131 4.27 -5.24 24.85
CA VAL A 131 4.98 -5.57 23.61
C VAL A 131 6.42 -5.96 23.91
N HIS A 132 7.12 -6.54 22.93
CA HIS A 132 8.59 -6.64 22.96
C HIS A 132 9.21 -5.72 21.91
N ARG A 133 10.39 -5.19 22.21
CA ARG A 133 11.24 -4.51 21.22
C ARG A 133 11.91 -5.51 20.30
N VAL A 134 12.34 -5.06 19.14
CA VAL A 134 13.17 -5.87 18.24
C VAL A 134 14.43 -6.35 18.98
N ALA A 135 14.80 -7.62 18.77
CA ALA A 135 15.91 -8.31 19.44
C ALA A 135 15.80 -8.42 20.98
N SER A 136 14.67 -8.07 21.58
CA SER A 136 14.38 -8.29 23.00
C SER A 136 13.28 -9.34 23.16
N GLN A 137 13.44 -10.25 24.11
CA GLN A 137 12.36 -11.16 24.56
C GLN A 137 11.65 -10.64 25.83
N ARG A 138 12.05 -9.47 26.33
CA ARG A 138 11.43 -8.85 27.51
C ARG A 138 10.17 -8.11 27.09
N MET A 139 9.04 -8.52 27.66
CA MET A 139 7.79 -7.79 27.56
C MET A 139 7.88 -6.51 28.39
N GLU A 140 7.50 -5.39 27.80
CA GLU A 140 7.42 -4.08 28.43
C GLU A 140 6.05 -3.47 28.23
N ASP A 141 5.62 -2.66 29.21
CA ASP A 141 4.40 -1.87 29.08
C ASP A 141 4.62 -0.77 28.04
N TRP A 142 3.70 -0.69 27.08
CA TRP A 142 3.76 0.25 25.98
C TRP A 142 2.40 0.88 25.74
N SER A 143 2.40 2.16 25.39
CA SER A 143 1.19 2.96 25.23
C SER A 143 1.46 4.08 24.23
N VAL A 144 0.60 4.21 23.22
CA VAL A 144 0.59 5.31 22.27
C VAL A 144 -0.82 5.86 22.12
N LYS A 145 -0.92 7.19 22.12
CA LYS A 145 -2.18 7.92 21.98
C LYS A 145 -2.20 8.67 20.64
N PHE A 146 -3.36 8.69 20.01
CA PHE A 146 -3.63 9.43 18.79
C PHE A 146 -4.73 10.43 19.11
N ASP A 147 -4.33 11.61 19.57
CA ASP A 147 -5.26 12.64 20.05
C ASP A 147 -5.49 13.73 18.99
N ASN A 148 -6.66 14.38 19.04
CA ASN A 148 -7.02 15.52 18.19
C ASN A 148 -6.90 15.23 16.68
N HIS A 149 -6.11 16.02 15.96
CA HIS A 149 -5.90 15.86 14.51
C HIS A 149 -5.22 14.53 14.15
N PHE A 150 -4.45 13.92 15.06
CA PHE A 150 -3.89 12.59 14.84
C PHE A 150 -4.94 11.49 14.91
N ALA A 151 -6.02 11.69 15.71
CA ALA A 151 -7.16 10.78 15.73
C ALA A 151 -7.85 10.76 14.36
N VAL A 152 -8.13 11.93 13.79
CA VAL A 152 -8.73 12.09 12.45
C VAL A 152 -7.85 11.46 11.37
N THR A 153 -6.53 11.64 11.47
CA THR A 153 -5.57 11.03 10.54
C THR A 153 -5.62 9.51 10.62
N LEU A 154 -5.67 8.95 11.84
CA LEU A 154 -5.78 7.50 12.06
C LEU A 154 -7.10 6.95 11.50
N GLU A 155 -8.23 7.61 11.73
CA GLU A 155 -9.54 7.21 11.21
C GLU A 155 -9.53 7.06 9.69
N HIS A 156 -9.13 8.13 8.98
CA HIS A 156 -9.06 8.11 7.52
C HIS A 156 -8.09 7.06 7.00
N PHE A 157 -6.95 6.87 7.69
CA PHE A 157 -5.97 5.87 7.31
C PHE A 157 -6.53 4.44 7.44
N LEU A 158 -7.19 4.12 8.55
CA LEU A 158 -7.74 2.79 8.78
C LEU A 158 -8.91 2.46 7.85
N GLU A 159 -9.79 3.43 7.59
CA GLU A 159 -10.88 3.27 6.62
C GLU A 159 -10.35 3.04 5.22
N SER A 160 -9.40 3.88 4.77
CA SER A 160 -8.76 3.74 3.46
C SER A 160 -8.02 2.42 3.33
N ALA A 161 -7.30 2.00 4.38
CA ALA A 161 -6.60 0.73 4.42
C ALA A 161 -7.57 -0.45 4.28
N LEU A 162 -8.74 -0.40 4.94
CA LEU A 162 -9.73 -1.48 4.86
C LEU A 162 -10.35 -1.57 3.46
N ASP A 163 -10.71 -0.44 2.85
CA ASP A 163 -11.31 -0.42 1.51
C ASP A 163 -10.34 -0.93 0.43
N GLU A 164 -9.06 -0.53 0.53
CA GLU A 164 -8.02 -0.95 -0.42
C GLU A 164 -7.49 -2.37 -0.13
N SER A 165 -7.72 -2.94 1.06
CA SER A 165 -7.19 -4.25 1.47
C SER A 165 -7.67 -5.42 0.61
N PHE A 166 -8.78 -5.27 -0.11
CA PHE A 166 -9.33 -6.30 -0.99
C PHE A 166 -8.64 -6.35 -2.36
N GLY A 167 -7.83 -5.35 -2.71
CA GLY A 167 -7.04 -5.35 -3.93
C GLY A 167 -7.84 -5.06 -5.21
N PHE A 168 -9.08 -4.55 -5.10
CA PHE A 168 -9.91 -4.22 -6.27
C PHE A 168 -9.19 -3.28 -7.22
N ARG A 169 -8.57 -2.21 -6.69
CA ARG A 169 -7.84 -1.22 -7.50
C ARG A 169 -6.74 -1.85 -8.34
N GLN A 170 -5.91 -2.69 -7.73
CA GLN A 170 -4.82 -3.40 -8.42
C GLN A 170 -5.38 -4.41 -9.43
N HIS A 171 -6.43 -5.16 -9.07
CA HIS A 171 -7.07 -6.13 -9.96
C HIS A 171 -7.62 -5.49 -11.24
N TYR A 172 -8.36 -4.37 -11.11
CA TYR A 172 -8.89 -3.65 -12.28
C TYR A 172 -7.80 -2.95 -13.08
N ALA A 173 -6.73 -2.44 -12.45
CA ALA A 173 -5.60 -1.84 -13.14
C ALA A 173 -4.83 -2.86 -14.00
N THR A 174 -4.56 -4.06 -13.48
CA THR A 174 -3.91 -5.14 -14.25
C THR A 174 -4.79 -5.59 -15.41
N ARG A 175 -6.10 -5.77 -15.20
CA ARG A 175 -7.03 -6.12 -16.29
C ARG A 175 -7.13 -5.07 -17.37
N ALA A 176 -7.08 -3.79 -17.02
CA ALA A 176 -7.07 -2.70 -18.00
C ALA A 176 -5.79 -2.69 -18.85
N ALA A 177 -4.65 -3.06 -18.26
CA ALA A 177 -3.38 -3.18 -18.98
C ALA A 177 -3.39 -4.39 -19.94
N GLU A 178 -3.90 -5.55 -19.51
CA GLU A 178 -3.99 -6.76 -20.35
C GLU A 178 -5.05 -6.64 -21.46
N GLY A 179 -6.13 -5.91 -21.22
CA GLY A 179 -7.20 -5.67 -22.20
C GLY A 179 -6.78 -4.75 -23.36
N GLY A 180 -5.74 -3.94 -23.17
CA GLY A 180 -5.19 -3.07 -24.22
C GLY A 180 -4.41 -3.82 -25.31
N GLU A 181 -3.76 -4.93 -24.96
CA GLU A 181 -2.95 -5.70 -25.92
C GLU A 181 -3.79 -6.60 -26.83
N LYS A 182 -4.93 -7.12 -26.36
CA LYS A 182 -5.77 -8.04 -27.16
C LYS A 182 -6.48 -7.36 -28.34
N ILE A 183 -6.73 -6.05 -28.27
CA ILE A 183 -7.36 -5.34 -29.39
C ILE A 183 -6.35 -5.04 -30.52
N ALA A 184 -5.06 -4.86 -30.20
CA ALA A 184 -4.03 -4.63 -31.22
C ALA A 184 -3.66 -5.91 -32.01
N ALA A 185 -3.78 -7.10 -31.41
CA ALA A 185 -3.46 -8.36 -32.07
C ALA A 185 -4.58 -8.90 -32.97
N THR A 186 -5.83 -8.48 -32.74
CA THR A 186 -7.00 -9.03 -33.47
C THR A 186 -7.34 -8.20 -34.72
N SER A 187 -6.90 -6.94 -34.82
CA SER A 187 -7.13 -6.09 -36.00
C SER A 187 -6.13 -6.27 -37.15
N SER A 188 -5.18 -7.22 -37.06
CA SER A 188 -4.18 -7.49 -38.11
C SER A 188 -4.28 -8.87 -38.78
N ALA A 189 -5.32 -9.66 -38.49
CA ALA A 189 -5.50 -11.01 -39.05
C ALA A 189 -6.68 -11.16 -40.04
N GLU A 190 -7.49 -10.12 -40.26
CA GLU A 190 -8.60 -10.15 -41.23
C GLU A 190 -8.17 -9.58 -42.59
N GLY A 191 -7.28 -10.31 -43.27
CA GLY A 191 -6.71 -9.88 -44.54
C GLY A 191 -6.18 -11.04 -45.37
N GLY A 192 -6.95 -12.11 -45.57
CA GLY A 192 -6.52 -13.14 -46.52
C GLY A 192 -7.41 -14.37 -46.62
N ALA A 193 -7.64 -14.78 -47.87
CA ALA A 193 -8.10 -16.10 -48.30
C ALA A 193 -9.63 -16.33 -48.45
N ARG A 194 -10.27 -15.47 -49.23
CA ARG A 194 -11.48 -15.80 -50.01
C ARG A 194 -11.13 -16.81 -51.11
N ARG A 195 -11.09 -18.12 -50.81
CA ARG A 195 -10.82 -19.17 -51.80
C ARG A 195 -12.11 -19.89 -52.19
N LYS A 196 -12.58 -19.56 -53.40
CA LYS A 196 -13.59 -20.25 -54.22
C LYS A 196 -13.49 -21.78 -54.08
N ARG A 197 -14.61 -22.45 -53.78
CA ARG A 197 -14.86 -23.83 -54.25
C ARG A 197 -16.27 -23.93 -54.82
N SER A 198 -16.29 -24.51 -56.00
CA SER A 198 -17.35 -24.62 -57.00
C SER A 198 -18.42 -25.63 -56.64
N VAL A 199 -19.62 -25.33 -57.11
CA VAL A 199 -20.81 -26.17 -57.19
C VAL A 199 -20.65 -27.17 -58.34
N SER A 200 -20.96 -28.44 -58.07
CA SER A 200 -21.39 -29.48 -59.02
C SER A 200 -22.08 -30.54 -58.16
N ASP A 201 -23.39 -30.49 -57.98
CA ASP A 201 -24.41 -31.04 -58.89
C ASP A 201 -24.22 -32.54 -59.15
N THR A 202 -25.06 -33.38 -58.54
CA THR A 202 -25.97 -34.34 -59.20
C THR A 202 -26.36 -35.49 -58.25
N SER A 203 -27.69 -35.69 -58.13
CA SER A 203 -28.41 -36.98 -58.21
C SER A 203 -28.08 -38.10 -57.17
N ARG A 204 -28.96 -38.93 -56.59
CA ARG A 204 -30.42 -39.15 -56.48
C ARG A 204 -30.51 -40.56 -55.84
N TYR A 205 -31.58 -40.84 -55.09
CA TYR A 205 -32.02 -42.16 -54.59
C TYR A 205 -31.21 -42.86 -53.48
N HIS A 206 -31.74 -42.81 -52.25
CA HIS A 206 -32.47 -43.93 -51.64
C HIS A 206 -33.42 -43.43 -50.55
#